data_AF-A0A060YZH1-F1
#
_entry.id   AF-A0A060YZH1-F1
#
_cell.length_a   1.000
_cell.length_b   1.000
_cell.length_c   1.000
_cell.angle_alpha   90.00
_cell.angle_beta   90.00
_cell.angle_gamma   90.00
#
_symmetry.space_group_name_H-M   'P 1'
#
loop_
_entity.id
_entity.type
_entity.pdbx_description
1 polymer ?
#
loop_
_entity_poly.entity_id
_entity_poly.type
_entity_poly.pdbx_seq_one_letter_code
_entity_poly.pdbx_strand_id
1 'polypeptide(L)'
;MEDRGYLVAHPTLIDPKGHAPAEQQHITHKEPLVANDILNHPNFVKKNLCNSFSDRTVQRFYKFNSSIIGDLTNLVHGSHCSKYRLTRIPGTNAFAGIVNETCDSLAFCACSTVDRLCLNCHRMEQNECECPCECPLEVNECTGNLSYAENRNPSCEVHQEPLSLTVMDSSLQDTLPQCINTRCSQRFTS
;
A
#
# COMPACT_ATOMS: atom_id res chain seq x y z
N MET A 1 11.03 -8.95 -5.89
CA MET A 1 10.03 -8.13 -5.15
C MET A 1 10.77 -7.21 -4.20
N GLU A 2 10.31 -5.99 -3.95
CA GLU A 2 10.88 -5.10 -2.93
C GLU A 2 10.15 -5.23 -1.58
N ASP A 3 10.55 -4.45 -0.57
CA ASP A 3 10.12 -4.62 0.82
C ASP A 3 8.75 -4.03 1.16
N ARG A 4 8.07 -3.42 0.20
CA ARG A 4 6.64 -3.10 0.25
C ARG A 4 5.77 -4.07 -0.55
N GLY A 5 6.36 -5.15 -1.10
CA GLY A 5 5.63 -6.21 -1.79
C GLY A 5 5.40 -5.98 -3.30
N TYR A 6 5.93 -4.90 -3.86
CA TYR A 6 5.89 -4.62 -5.29
C TYR A 6 6.91 -5.45 -6.07
N LEU A 7 6.48 -5.94 -7.23
CA LEU A 7 7.27 -6.82 -8.08
C LEU A 7 8.19 -6.00 -8.98
N VAL A 8 9.49 -6.17 -8.79
CA VAL A 8 10.54 -5.60 -9.66
C VAL A 8 10.69 -6.43 -10.95
N ALA A 9 10.50 -7.75 -10.85
CA ALA A 9 10.54 -8.67 -11.98
C ALA A 9 9.58 -9.84 -11.69
N HIS A 10 8.82 -10.24 -12.71
CA HIS A 10 7.89 -11.36 -12.64
C HIS A 10 7.50 -11.78 -14.08
N PRO A 11 7.30 -13.08 -14.38
CA PRO A 11 6.97 -13.53 -15.74
C PRO A 11 5.76 -12.81 -16.35
N THR A 12 4.74 -12.50 -15.55
CA THR A 12 3.52 -11.81 -16.01
C THR A 12 3.67 -10.29 -16.21
N LEU A 13 4.84 -9.72 -15.90
CA LEU A 13 5.14 -8.31 -16.16
C LEU A 13 5.81 -8.09 -17.52
N ILE A 14 6.29 -9.17 -18.14
CA ILE A 14 6.89 -9.14 -19.47
C ILE A 14 5.73 -9.23 -20.46
N ASP A 15 5.36 -8.12 -21.10
CA ASP A 15 4.40 -8.17 -22.20
C ASP A 15 5.11 -8.61 -23.49
N PRO A 16 4.79 -9.79 -24.05
CA PRO A 16 5.37 -10.23 -25.32
C PRO A 16 5.00 -9.32 -26.50
N LYS A 17 4.00 -8.43 -26.35
CA LYS A 17 3.58 -7.46 -27.38
C LYS A 17 4.33 -6.13 -27.31
N GLY A 18 5.25 -5.95 -26.35
CA GLY A 18 6.12 -4.78 -26.29
C GLY A 18 5.48 -3.50 -25.71
N HIS A 19 4.32 -3.59 -25.04
CA HIS A 19 3.90 -2.48 -24.18
C HIS A 19 4.88 -2.34 -23.01
N ALA A 20 5.06 -1.11 -22.53
CA ALA A 20 5.85 -0.88 -21.33
C ALA A 20 5.31 -1.75 -20.19
N PRO A 21 6.18 -2.36 -19.36
CA PRO A 21 5.74 -3.17 -18.23
C PRO A 21 4.74 -2.38 -17.39
N ALA A 22 3.68 -3.04 -16.93
CA ALA A 22 2.83 -2.45 -15.91
C ALA A 22 3.67 -2.31 -14.63
N GLU A 23 4.22 -1.12 -14.42
CA GLU A 23 5.02 -0.81 -13.24
C GLU A 23 4.17 -0.91 -11.96
N GLN A 24 4.80 -1.14 -10.82
CA GLN A 24 4.16 -1.15 -9.49
C GLN A 24 3.05 -2.19 -9.29
N GLN A 25 3.18 -3.39 -9.87
CA GLN A 25 2.27 -4.50 -9.58
C GLN A 25 2.65 -5.15 -8.24
N HIS A 26 1.70 -5.25 -7.32
CA HIS A 26 1.91 -5.85 -6.01
C HIS A 26 1.74 -7.38 -6.04
N ILE A 27 2.47 -8.10 -5.17
CA ILE A 27 2.41 -9.58 -5.09
C ILE A 27 0.98 -10.10 -4.86
N THR A 28 0.13 -9.36 -4.14
CA THR A 28 -1.28 -9.72 -3.90
C THR A 28 -2.12 -9.83 -5.17
N HIS A 29 -1.71 -9.17 -6.26
CA HIS A 29 -2.39 -9.26 -7.55
C HIS A 29 -1.88 -10.41 -8.42
N LYS A 30 -0.61 -10.78 -8.28
CA LYS A 30 0.04 -11.75 -9.19
C LYS A 30 0.16 -13.14 -8.58
N GLU A 31 0.31 -13.21 -7.27
CA GLU A 31 0.56 -14.45 -6.51
C GLU A 31 -0.32 -14.49 -5.25
N PRO A 32 -1.66 -14.49 -5.37
CA PRO A 32 -2.59 -14.35 -4.23
C PRO A 32 -2.50 -15.50 -3.22
N LEU A 33 -2.20 -16.72 -3.66
CA LEU A 33 -1.97 -17.86 -2.75
C LEU A 33 -0.75 -17.63 -1.87
N VAL A 34 0.36 -17.20 -2.47
CA VAL A 34 1.60 -16.91 -1.77
C VAL A 34 1.42 -15.72 -0.83
N ALA A 35 0.78 -14.65 -1.30
CA ALA A 35 0.50 -13.47 -0.49
C ALA A 35 -0.35 -13.80 0.76
N ASN A 36 -1.37 -14.64 0.59
CA ASN A 36 -2.24 -15.05 1.69
C ASN A 36 -1.51 -15.90 2.74
N ASP A 37 -0.65 -16.83 2.33
CA ASP A 37 0.16 -17.62 3.28
C ASP A 37 1.23 -16.75 3.98
N ILE A 38 1.91 -15.88 3.23
CA ILE A 38 2.95 -14.98 3.74
C ILE A 38 2.44 -14.14 4.92
N LEU A 39 1.18 -13.70 4.88
CA LEU A 39 0.56 -12.90 5.95
C LEU A 39 0.45 -13.63 7.29
N ASN A 40 0.50 -14.96 7.29
CA ASN A 40 0.48 -15.74 8.52
C ASN A 40 1.84 -15.79 9.22
N HIS A 41 2.92 -15.27 8.62
CA HIS A 41 4.22 -15.18 9.28
C HIS A 41 4.34 -13.91 10.15
N PRO A 42 4.20 -14.00 11.49
CA PRO A 42 3.99 -12.84 12.37
C PRO A 42 5.18 -11.86 12.45
N ASN A 43 6.39 -12.30 12.06
CA ASN A 43 7.62 -11.52 12.11
C ASN A 43 8.19 -11.16 10.74
N PHE A 44 7.51 -11.56 9.66
CA PHE A 44 8.02 -11.37 8.31
C PHE A 44 7.31 -10.24 7.58
N VAL A 45 5.98 -10.19 7.63
CA VAL A 45 5.21 -9.13 6.98
C VAL A 45 4.29 -8.48 7.99
N LYS A 46 4.11 -7.17 7.87
CA LYS A 46 3.10 -6.43 8.62
C LYS A 46 2.31 -5.55 7.68
N LYS A 47 1.02 -5.45 7.95
CA LYS A 47 0.20 -4.43 7.33
C LYS A 47 0.26 -3.17 8.17
N ASN A 48 0.66 -2.09 7.52
CA ASN A 48 0.76 -0.78 8.11
C ASN A 48 -0.22 0.17 7.45
N LEU A 49 -0.49 1.27 8.14
CA LEU A 49 -1.27 2.36 7.62
C LEU A 49 -0.62 3.69 8.01
N CYS A 50 -0.86 4.73 7.22
CA CYS A 50 -0.41 6.07 7.49
C CYS A 50 -1.36 7.11 6.92
N ASN A 51 -1.33 8.34 7.44
CA ASN A 51 -2.09 9.46 6.90
C ASN A 51 -1.24 10.22 5.87
N SER A 52 -1.73 10.31 4.64
CA SER A 52 -1.27 11.22 3.60
C SER A 52 -2.10 12.49 3.64
N PHE A 53 -1.54 13.57 4.17
CA PHE A 53 -2.23 14.86 4.25
C PHE A 53 -2.29 15.59 2.91
N SER A 54 -1.32 15.34 2.02
CA SER A 54 -1.31 15.90 0.66
C SER A 54 -2.48 15.35 -0.16
N ASP A 55 -2.67 14.04 -0.09
CA ASP A 55 -3.71 13.34 -0.86
C ASP A 55 -5.05 13.29 -0.10
N ARG A 56 -5.03 13.65 1.19
CA ARG A 56 -6.14 13.52 2.14
C ARG A 56 -6.65 12.08 2.20
N THR A 57 -5.73 11.13 2.27
CA THR A 57 -6.04 9.70 2.37
C THR A 57 -5.34 9.04 3.55
N VAL A 58 -5.93 7.95 4.04
CA VAL A 58 -5.28 6.95 4.87
C VAL A 58 -4.79 5.85 3.93
N GLN A 59 -3.47 5.70 3.80
CA GLN A 59 -2.85 4.70 2.93
C GLN A 59 -2.56 3.42 3.72
N ARG A 60 -2.98 2.27 3.21
CA ARG A 60 -2.66 0.93 3.73
C ARG A 60 -1.63 0.27 2.84
N PHE A 61 -0.58 -0.26 3.43
CA PHE A 61 0.54 -0.86 2.71
C PHE A 61 1.19 -1.98 3.52
N TYR A 62 2.02 -2.76 2.85
CA TYR A 62 2.79 -3.84 3.48
C TYR A 62 4.21 -3.39 3.77
N LYS A 63 4.78 -3.92 4.85
CA LYS A 63 6.21 -3.83 5.12
C LYS A 63 6.75 -5.22 5.42
N PHE A 64 7.65 -5.67 4.57
CA PHE A 64 8.36 -6.93 4.68
C PHE A 64 9.65 -6.71 5.46
N ASN A 65 9.99 -7.68 6.30
CA ASN A 65 11.17 -7.64 7.14
C ASN A 65 12.41 -8.00 6.31
N SER A 66 13.13 -6.97 5.86
CA SER A 66 14.40 -7.11 5.14
C SER A 66 15.56 -7.57 6.03
N SER A 67 15.33 -7.90 7.29
CA SER A 67 16.35 -8.44 8.20
C SER A 67 16.13 -9.92 8.52
N ILE A 68 15.23 -10.61 7.80
CA ILE A 68 15.05 -12.06 7.94
C ILE A 68 16.34 -12.81 7.59
N ILE A 69 16.65 -13.84 8.38
CA ILE A 69 17.78 -14.74 8.17
C ILE A 69 17.25 -16.08 7.67
N GLY A 70 17.81 -16.57 6.58
CA GLY A 70 17.39 -17.83 5.95
C GLY A 70 16.27 -17.62 4.91
N ASP A 71 15.74 -18.75 4.45
CA ASP A 71 14.62 -18.79 3.52
C ASP A 71 13.28 -18.91 4.24
N LEU A 72 12.30 -18.17 3.71
CA LEU A 72 10.90 -18.33 4.07
C LEU A 72 10.28 -19.36 3.13
N THR A 73 9.56 -20.31 3.72
CA THR A 73 8.76 -21.31 3.00
C THR A 73 7.37 -21.33 3.62
N ASN A 74 6.43 -22.02 2.97
CA ASN A 74 5.04 -22.11 3.41
C ASN A 74 4.91 -22.39 4.93
N LEU A 75 4.16 -21.56 5.65
CA LEU A 75 3.93 -21.75 7.10
C LEU A 75 2.92 -22.85 7.37
N VAL A 76 1.83 -22.87 6.62
CA VAL A 76 0.76 -23.85 6.81
C VAL A 76 1.10 -25.10 6.00
N HIS A 77 1.51 -26.17 6.68
CA HIS A 77 1.76 -27.50 6.09
C HIS A 77 0.47 -28.23 5.61
N GLY A 78 -0.60 -27.50 5.30
CA GLY A 78 -1.83 -28.00 4.69
C GLY A 78 -1.80 -27.85 3.16
N SER A 79 -2.71 -28.55 2.47
CA SER A 79 -2.79 -28.82 1.03
C SER A 79 -2.82 -27.60 0.08
N HIS A 80 -1.86 -26.70 0.16
CA HIS A 80 -1.66 -25.64 -0.82
C HIS A 80 -0.80 -26.21 -1.93
N CYS A 81 -1.42 -26.40 -3.09
CA CYS A 81 -0.79 -26.77 -4.34
C CYS A 81 0.19 -25.70 -4.86
N SER A 82 0.36 -24.58 -4.16
CA SER A 82 1.42 -23.59 -4.39
C SER A 82 2.48 -23.66 -3.29
N LYS A 83 3.67 -24.12 -3.65
CA LYS A 83 4.86 -24.12 -2.79
C LYS A 83 5.75 -22.95 -3.17
N TYR A 84 6.23 -22.20 -2.19
CA TYR A 84 7.16 -21.12 -2.46
C TYR A 84 8.38 -21.18 -1.57
N ARG A 85 9.45 -20.58 -2.08
CA ARG A 85 10.66 -20.28 -1.33
C ARG A 85 11.03 -18.84 -1.60
N LEU A 86 11.10 -18.03 -0.54
CA LEU A 86 11.46 -16.63 -0.62
C LEU A 86 12.76 -16.41 0.15
N THR A 87 13.73 -15.76 -0.47
CA THR A 87 15.00 -15.41 0.16
C THR A 87 15.31 -13.94 -0.07
N ARG A 88 15.94 -13.32 0.92
CA ARG A 88 16.40 -11.95 0.79
C ARG A 88 17.65 -11.89 -0.10
N ILE A 89 17.75 -10.84 -0.91
CA ILE A 89 18.98 -10.46 -1.61
C ILE A 89 19.84 -9.59 -0.66
N PRO A 90 21.01 -10.07 -0.21
CA PRO A 90 21.85 -9.34 0.74
C PRO A 90 22.23 -7.94 0.25
N GLY A 91 22.27 -6.96 1.15
CA GLY A 91 22.62 -5.57 0.82
C GLY A 91 21.51 -4.77 0.15
N THR A 92 20.32 -5.35 -0.05
CA THR A 92 19.17 -4.67 -0.70
C THR A 92 17.90 -4.76 0.13
N ASN A 93 16.85 -4.07 -0.28
CA ASN A 93 15.48 -4.25 0.21
C ASN A 93 14.68 -5.27 -0.62
N ALA A 94 15.35 -6.05 -1.48
CA ALA A 94 14.70 -6.96 -2.40
C ALA A 94 14.72 -8.42 -1.93
N PHE A 95 13.71 -9.15 -2.37
CA PHE A 95 13.51 -10.57 -2.16
C PHE A 95 13.38 -11.29 -3.51
N ALA A 96 14.00 -12.46 -3.60
CA ALA A 96 13.87 -13.40 -4.70
C ALA A 96 12.96 -14.55 -4.27
N GLY A 97 11.92 -14.82 -5.05
CA GLY A 97 10.94 -15.87 -4.80
C GLY A 97 10.91 -16.87 -5.93
N ILE A 98 10.79 -18.15 -5.59
CA ILE A 98 10.44 -19.23 -6.53
C ILE A 98 9.10 -19.78 -6.08
N VAL A 99 8.16 -19.88 -7.02
CA VAL A 99 6.82 -20.42 -6.79
C VAL A 99 6.65 -21.64 -7.68
N ASN A 100 6.13 -22.73 -7.12
CA ASN A 100 5.77 -23.94 -7.82
C ASN A 100 4.31 -24.26 -7.52
N GLU A 101 3.46 -23.99 -8.50
CA GLU A 101 2.02 -24.20 -8.41
C GLU A 101 1.61 -25.40 -9.26
N THR A 102 0.86 -26.32 -8.66
CA THR A 102 0.43 -27.60 -9.28
C THR A 102 -1.08 -27.69 -9.47
N CYS A 103 -1.81 -26.59 -9.29
CA CYS A 103 -3.26 -26.52 -9.39
C CYS A 103 -3.66 -25.19 -10.03
N ASP A 104 -4.92 -25.10 -10.44
CA ASP A 104 -5.55 -23.85 -10.85
C ASP A 104 -6.47 -23.40 -9.70
N SER A 105 -5.88 -22.94 -8.60
CA SER A 105 -6.64 -22.58 -7.39
C SER A 105 -6.90 -21.08 -7.35
N LEU A 106 -8.17 -20.71 -7.27
CA LEU A 106 -8.60 -19.33 -7.13
C LEU A 106 -8.46 -18.87 -5.67
N ALA A 107 -7.28 -18.41 -5.27
CA ALA A 107 -7.19 -17.50 -4.12
C ALA A 107 -7.36 -16.07 -4.59
N PHE A 108 -7.99 -15.26 -3.74
CA PHE A 108 -8.22 -13.85 -4.00
C PHE A 108 -7.79 -13.05 -2.78
N CYS A 109 -7.09 -11.95 -3.03
CA CYS A 109 -6.87 -10.89 -2.06
C CYS A 109 -7.89 -9.78 -2.36
N ALA A 110 -8.47 -9.17 -1.33
CA ALA A 110 -9.43 -8.09 -1.49
C ALA A 110 -8.78 -6.87 -2.17
N CYS A 111 -9.10 -6.65 -3.45
CA CYS A 111 -8.46 -5.63 -4.28
C CYS A 111 -9.49 -4.94 -5.17
N SER A 112 -9.43 -3.61 -5.25
CA SER A 112 -10.13 -2.86 -6.30
C SER A 112 -9.46 -3.12 -7.65
N THR A 113 -10.26 -3.32 -8.69
CA THR A 113 -9.77 -3.55 -10.06
C THR A 113 -9.70 -2.27 -10.88
N VAL A 114 -10.18 -1.15 -10.32
CA VAL A 114 -10.39 0.12 -11.04
C VAL A 114 -9.47 1.21 -10.50
N ASP A 115 -9.33 1.27 -9.18
CA ASP A 115 -8.63 2.35 -8.48
C ASP A 115 -7.84 1.80 -7.28
N ARG A 116 -7.28 2.72 -6.49
CA ARG A 116 -6.55 2.39 -5.26
C ARG A 116 -7.48 2.36 -4.04
N LEU A 117 -8.81 2.40 -4.20
CA LEU A 117 -9.72 2.47 -3.06
C LEU A 117 -9.78 1.13 -2.31
N CYS A 118 -9.71 1.18 -0.99
CA CYS A 118 -9.94 -0.02 -0.19
C CYS A 118 -11.41 -0.46 -0.29
N LEU A 119 -11.64 -1.77 -0.42
CA LEU A 119 -13.01 -2.33 -0.41
C LEU A 119 -13.70 -2.16 0.95
N ASN A 120 -12.94 -2.06 2.05
CA ASN A 120 -13.47 -1.79 3.39
C ASN A 120 -12.53 -0.87 4.19
N CYS A 121 -12.95 0.38 4.39
CA CYS A 121 -12.18 1.37 5.13
C CYS A 121 -12.27 1.27 6.65
N HIS A 122 -13.29 0.59 7.19
CA HIS A 122 -13.54 0.52 8.64
C HIS A 122 -12.84 -0.65 9.33
N ARG A 123 -12.40 -1.65 8.56
CA ARG A 123 -11.76 -2.85 9.10
C ARG A 123 -10.44 -3.12 8.39
N MET A 124 -9.42 -3.48 9.18
CA MET A 124 -8.09 -3.87 8.69
C MET A 124 -7.53 -4.98 9.58
N GLU A 125 -7.67 -6.22 9.13
CA GLU A 125 -7.09 -7.38 9.81
C GLU A 125 -5.68 -7.68 9.28
N GLN A 126 -4.76 -8.09 10.15
CA GLN A 126 -3.38 -8.37 9.75
C GLN A 126 -3.26 -9.59 8.82
N ASN A 127 -4.09 -10.63 9.02
CA ASN A 127 -3.97 -11.90 8.30
C ASN A 127 -4.92 -12.05 7.10
N GLU A 128 -5.88 -11.12 6.90
CA GLU A 128 -6.79 -11.18 5.74
C GLU A 128 -6.09 -10.56 4.52
N CYS A 129 -5.91 -11.27 3.41
CA CYS A 129 -5.20 -10.66 2.27
C CYS A 129 -5.98 -9.51 1.59
N GLU A 130 -5.35 -8.34 1.43
CA GLU A 130 -5.88 -7.19 0.67
C GLU A 130 -4.78 -6.54 -0.19
N CYS A 131 -5.10 -5.80 -1.24
CA CYS A 131 -4.09 -5.02 -1.95
C CYS A 131 -3.72 -3.74 -1.19
N PRO A 132 -2.52 -3.17 -1.40
CA PRO A 132 -2.27 -1.79 -0.99
C PRO A 132 -3.37 -0.87 -1.54
N CYS A 133 -3.95 -0.07 -0.67
CA CYS A 133 -5.13 0.71 -0.98
C CYS A 133 -5.23 1.95 -0.08
N GLU A 134 -6.13 2.84 -0.42
CA GLU A 134 -6.31 4.14 0.23
C GLU A 134 -7.78 4.32 0.62
N CYS A 135 -7.99 5.04 1.72
CA CYS A 135 -9.30 5.46 2.21
C CYS A 135 -9.31 6.99 2.37
N PRO A 136 -10.46 7.65 2.23
CA PRO A 136 -10.57 9.08 2.54
C PRO A 136 -10.17 9.36 4.00
N LEU A 137 -9.44 10.45 4.23
CA LEU A 137 -9.09 10.94 5.56
C LEU A 137 -10.23 11.84 6.09
N GLU A 138 -10.85 11.47 7.21
CA GLU A 138 -11.92 12.20 7.87
C GLU A 138 -11.36 13.38 8.70
N VAL A 139 -11.12 14.49 8.00
CA VAL A 139 -10.74 15.77 8.60
C VAL A 139 -11.98 16.63 8.81
N ASN A 140 -12.14 17.21 10.00
CA ASN A 140 -13.07 18.30 10.19
C ASN A 140 -12.57 19.53 9.44
N GLU A 141 -13.23 19.89 8.35
CA GLU A 141 -12.81 20.99 7.46
C GLU A 141 -12.78 22.36 8.14
N CYS A 142 -13.42 22.50 9.31
CA CYS A 142 -13.53 23.76 10.05
C CYS A 142 -12.51 23.91 11.16
N THR A 143 -12.15 22.82 11.83
CA THR A 143 -11.15 22.82 12.90
C THR A 143 -9.80 22.31 12.44
N GLY A 144 -9.74 21.63 11.29
CA GLY A 144 -8.56 20.91 10.80
C GLY A 144 -8.25 19.64 11.61
N ASN A 145 -9.10 19.28 12.57
CA ASN A 145 -8.86 18.13 13.44
C ASN A 145 -9.26 16.83 12.76
N LEU A 146 -8.45 15.79 12.95
CA LEU A 146 -8.75 14.43 12.54
C LEU A 146 -9.78 13.77 13.46
N SER A 147 -10.48 12.76 12.93
CA SER A 147 -11.20 11.81 13.76
C SER A 147 -10.27 11.15 14.79
N TYR A 148 -10.83 10.68 15.92
CA TYR A 148 -10.01 10.04 16.97
C TYR A 148 -9.27 8.80 16.46
N ALA A 149 -9.88 8.04 15.54
CA ALA A 149 -9.27 6.86 14.95
C ALA A 149 -8.07 7.23 14.09
N GLU A 150 -8.19 8.26 13.24
CA GLU A 150 -7.14 8.64 12.29
C GLU A 150 -6.01 9.41 12.93
N ASN A 151 -6.27 10.15 14.01
CA ASN A 151 -5.25 10.90 14.73
C ASN A 151 -4.17 10.00 15.37
N ARG A 152 -4.43 8.69 15.50
CA ARG A 152 -3.47 7.71 16.01
C ARG A 152 -2.50 7.20 14.94
N ASN A 153 -2.81 7.44 13.67
CA ASN A 153 -2.04 6.92 12.56
C ASN A 153 -0.79 7.77 12.36
N PRO A 154 0.37 7.16 12.06
CA PRO A 154 1.57 7.91 11.71
C PRO A 154 1.37 8.66 10.38
N SER A 155 2.14 9.73 10.15
CA SER A 155 2.19 10.38 8.83
C SER A 155 2.92 9.50 7.82
N CYS A 156 2.49 9.52 6.57
CA CYS A 156 3.20 8.80 5.51
C CYS A 156 4.59 9.38 5.25
N GLU A 157 5.53 8.54 4.81
CA GLU A 157 6.85 8.99 4.38
C GLU A 157 6.70 9.91 3.17
N VAL A 158 7.08 11.18 3.32
CA VAL A 158 7.09 12.13 2.21
C VAL A 158 8.31 11.83 1.34
N HIS A 159 8.09 11.34 0.12
CA HIS A 159 9.12 11.38 -0.90
C HIS A 159 9.28 12.85 -1.30
N GLN A 160 10.33 13.50 -0.78
CA GLN A 160 10.66 14.87 -1.20
C GLN A 160 10.96 14.83 -2.69
N GLU A 161 10.03 15.36 -3.51
CA GLU A 161 10.42 15.82 -4.83
C GLU A 161 11.54 16.85 -4.66
N PRO A 162 12.60 16.82 -5.49
CA PRO A 162 13.66 17.79 -5.39
C PRO A 162 13.05 19.18 -5.44
N LEU A 163 13.28 19.97 -4.38
CA LEU A 163 12.75 21.32 -4.22
C LEU A 163 13.15 22.15 -5.44
N SER A 164 12.24 22.30 -6.39
CA SER A 164 12.33 23.34 -7.40
C SER A 164 11.88 24.63 -6.72
N LEU A 165 12.84 25.35 -6.15
CA LEU A 165 12.62 26.70 -5.62
C LEU A 165 12.22 27.60 -6.79
N THR A 166 10.94 27.62 -7.11
CA THR A 166 10.34 28.66 -7.93
C THR A 166 10.27 29.90 -7.05
N VAL A 167 10.98 30.95 -7.46
CA VAL A 167 10.88 32.27 -6.85
C VAL A 167 9.45 32.77 -7.13
N MET A 168 8.57 32.54 -6.17
CA MET A 168 7.21 33.09 -6.19
C MET A 168 7.30 34.58 -5.88
N ASP A 169 6.77 35.40 -6.79
CA ASP A 169 6.60 36.83 -6.55
C ASP A 169 5.57 37.02 -5.42
N SER A 170 5.97 37.73 -4.35
CA SER A 170 5.12 37.96 -3.19
C SER A 170 3.82 38.68 -3.56
N SER A 171 3.81 39.42 -4.67
CA SER A 171 2.63 40.13 -5.17
C SER A 171 1.48 39.19 -5.59
N LEU A 172 1.78 37.94 -5.96
CA LEU A 172 0.77 36.95 -6.37
C LEU A 172 0.04 36.32 -5.18
N GLN A 173 0.66 36.27 -4.00
CA GLN A 173 0.05 35.67 -2.80
C GLN A 173 -1.17 36.45 -2.30
N ASP A 174 -1.14 37.77 -2.41
CA ASP A 174 -2.23 38.65 -1.95
C ASP A 174 -3.49 38.57 -2.85
N THR A 175 -3.38 37.97 -4.04
CA THR A 175 -4.50 37.84 -4.99
C THR A 175 -5.10 36.44 -5.04
N LEU A 176 -4.58 35.49 -4.25
CA LEU A 176 -5.10 34.12 -4.23
C LEU A 176 -6.50 34.11 -3.61
N PRO A 177 -7.55 33.72 -4.37
CA PRO A 177 -8.87 33.54 -3.80
C PRO A 177 -8.81 32.41 -2.77
N GLN A 178 -9.64 32.51 -1.73
CA GLN A 178 -9.78 31.44 -0.76
C GLN A 178 -10.24 30.16 -1.50
N CYS A 179 -9.42 29.11 -1.48
CA CYS A 179 -9.65 27.91 -2.29
C CYS A 179 -11.00 27.24 -1.98
N ILE A 180 -11.47 27.33 -0.73
CA ILE A 180 -12.75 26.80 -0.24
C ILE A 180 -13.31 27.77 0.82
N ASN A 181 -14.56 28.20 0.65
CA ASN A 181 -15.32 28.91 1.68
C ASN A 181 -16.15 27.90 2.49
N THR A 182 -15.50 27.25 3.45
CA THR A 182 -16.17 26.38 4.42
C THR A 182 -16.93 27.27 5.39
N ARG A 183 -18.26 27.37 5.21
CA ARG A 183 -19.16 28.15 6.07
C ARG A 183 -19.33 27.50 7.45
N CYS A 184 -18.26 27.50 8.24
CA CYS A 184 -18.17 26.77 9.51
C CYS A 184 -19.18 27.21 10.56
N SER A 185 -19.52 28.50 10.56
CA SER A 185 -20.55 29.08 11.43
C SER A 185 -21.96 28.53 11.16
N GLN A 186 -22.23 27.96 9.99
CA GLN A 186 -23.53 27.38 9.62
C GLN A 186 -23.64 25.88 9.94
N ARG A 187 -22.55 25.21 10.35
CA ARG A 187 -22.51 23.76 10.64
C ARG A 187 -22.70 23.40 12.13
N PHE A 188 -22.68 24.37 13.05
CA PHE A 188 -22.90 24.14 14.49
C PHE A 188 -24.38 24.06 14.89
N THR A 189 -25.31 24.06 13.92
CA THR A 189 -26.76 23.98 14.16
C THR A 189 -27.33 22.71 13.54
N SER A 190 -27.16 21.58 14.21
CA SER A 190 -27.92 20.34 14.00
C SER A 190 -27.76 19.42 15.19
#